data_AF-A0A6A6DIK0-F1
#
_entry.id   AF-A0A6A6DIK0-F1
#
_cell.length_a   1.000
_cell.length_b   1.000
_cell.length_c   1.000
_cell.angle_alpha   90.00
_cell.angle_beta   90.00
_cell.angle_gamma   90.00
#
_symmetry.space_group_name_H-M   'P 1'
#
loop_
_entity.id
_entity.type
_entity.pdbx_description
1 polymer ?
#
loop_
_entity_poly.entity_id
_entity_poly.type
_entity_poly.pdbx_seq_one_letter_code
_entity_poly.pdbx_strand_id
1 'polypeptide(L)'
;MDRLRTAKNYSYMLAGVVYCTRVIAVEALLPSAEREAQGEVDREEFLRKRKDYLGDGSYSPMSEMLSLLAYGKFVALNTGNSGNAFWSRDKKIFYLGGGPIIISQFQQMARDIVAEAEDMLWQELLWVADGAKRFIVKLDKIVDNVTFTRRGMSFVKREENGLNGGLKWMLQQVVQTAEGRKLRSSDEIISHLDSRAGDRKL
;
A
#
# COMPACT_ATOMS: atom_id res chain seq x y z
N MET A 1 -25.15 28.06 13.83
CA MET A 1 -23.81 28.66 13.94
C MET A 1 -23.02 27.84 14.94
N ASP A 2 -22.22 26.87 14.49
CA ASP A 2 -21.25 26.20 15.36
C ASP A 2 -19.87 26.38 14.75
N ARG A 3 -19.16 27.39 15.25
CA ARG A 3 -17.85 27.82 14.73
C ARG A 3 -16.69 27.12 15.46
N LEU A 4 -16.98 26.36 16.52
CA LEU A 4 -16.00 25.65 17.33
C LEU A 4 -15.92 24.18 16.90
N ARG A 5 -14.71 23.71 16.58
CA ARG A 5 -14.45 22.32 16.21
C ARG A 5 -14.27 21.48 17.47
N THR A 6 -14.73 20.23 17.44
CA THR A 6 -14.43 19.25 18.49
C THR A 6 -12.92 18.94 18.53
N ALA A 7 -12.42 18.47 19.67
CA ALA A 7 -11.01 18.09 19.83
C ALA A 7 -10.53 17.16 18.70
N LYS A 8 -11.29 16.09 18.40
CA LYS A 8 -11.01 15.15 17.30
C LYS A 8 -10.80 15.85 15.94
N ASN A 9 -11.60 16.86 15.65
CA ASN A 9 -11.60 17.56 14.36
C ASN A 9 -10.67 18.78 14.33
N TYR A 10 -10.05 19.14 15.47
CA TYR A 10 -9.12 20.26 15.58
C TYR A 10 -7.67 19.80 15.78
N SER A 11 -7.44 18.70 16.51
CA SER A 11 -6.09 18.24 16.87
C SER A 11 -5.18 18.01 15.65
N TYR A 12 -5.68 17.50 14.52
CA TYR A 12 -4.86 17.30 13.34
C TYR A 12 -4.41 18.62 12.70
N MET A 13 -5.27 19.64 12.70
CA MET A 13 -4.93 20.97 12.18
C MET A 13 -3.88 21.63 13.08
N LEU A 14 -4.10 21.56 14.39
CA LEU A 14 -3.19 22.11 15.38
C LEU A 14 -1.82 21.42 15.33
N ALA A 15 -1.78 20.10 15.14
CA ALA A 15 -0.55 19.35 14.93
C ALA A 15 0.20 19.82 13.66
N GLY A 16 -0.54 20.13 12.59
CA GLY A 16 0.02 20.75 11.37
C GLY A 16 0.64 22.11 11.66
N VAL A 17 -0.03 22.97 12.42
CA VAL A 17 0.53 24.28 12.83
C VAL A 17 1.79 24.11 13.67
N VAL A 18 1.78 23.21 14.67
CA VAL A 18 2.96 22.88 15.48
C VAL A 18 4.13 22.43 14.61
N TYR A 19 3.87 21.58 13.61
CA TYR A 19 4.88 21.15 12.66
C TYR A 19 5.48 22.33 11.88
N CYS A 20 4.63 23.15 11.25
CA CYS A 20 5.08 24.32 10.50
C CYS A 20 5.87 25.30 11.37
N THR A 21 5.41 25.58 12.60
CA THR A 21 6.12 26.44 13.55
C THR A 21 7.49 25.88 13.89
N ARG A 22 7.63 24.56 14.09
CA ARG A 22 8.94 23.93 14.34
C ARG A 22 9.86 24.04 13.14
N VAL A 23 9.36 23.81 11.93
CA VAL A 23 10.17 23.94 10.70
C VAL A 23 10.68 25.37 10.54
N ILE A 24 9.79 26.37 10.67
CA ILE A 24 10.17 27.79 10.59
C ILE A 24 11.16 28.15 11.68
N ALA A 25 10.95 27.69 12.91
CA ALA A 25 11.84 27.99 14.02
C ALA A 25 13.22 27.33 13.85
N VAL A 26 13.29 26.11 13.31
CA VAL A 26 14.57 25.47 12.97
C VAL A 26 15.29 26.27 11.89
N GLU A 27 14.62 26.66 10.81
CA GLU A 27 15.27 27.46 9.75
C GLU A 27 15.72 28.84 10.27
N ALA A 28 14.96 29.45 11.19
CA ALA A 28 15.32 30.75 11.77
C ALA A 28 16.48 30.67 12.79
N LEU A 29 16.64 29.54 13.47
CA LEU A 29 17.67 29.35 14.51
C LEU A 29 18.91 28.62 13.98
N LEU A 30 18.75 27.79 12.96
CA LEU A 30 19.80 27.00 12.31
C LEU A 30 19.55 27.06 10.79
N PRO A 31 19.88 28.18 10.14
CA PRO A 31 19.62 28.37 8.72
C PRO A 31 20.30 27.29 7.88
N SER A 32 19.56 26.69 6.95
CA SER A 32 20.08 25.62 6.10
C SER A 32 21.25 26.09 5.21
N ALA A 33 21.26 27.37 4.83
CA ALA A 33 22.30 27.99 4.02
C ALA A 33 23.68 28.07 4.71
N GLU A 34 23.72 28.04 6.05
CA GLU A 34 24.92 28.21 6.87
C GLU A 34 25.40 26.90 7.50
N ARG A 35 24.86 25.76 7.05
CA ARG A 35 25.06 24.45 7.70
C ARG A 35 26.52 24.03 7.85
N GLU A 36 27.36 24.36 6.87
CA GLU A 36 28.80 24.04 6.89
C GLU A 36 29.60 24.90 7.88
N ALA A 37 29.08 26.08 8.25
CA ALA A 37 29.70 27.01 9.18
C ALA A 37 29.17 26.88 10.63
N GLN A 38 28.08 26.13 10.82
CA GLN A 38 27.46 25.91 12.13
C GLN A 38 28.32 25.04 13.04
N GLY A 39 28.42 25.44 14.30
CA GLY A 39 29.21 24.75 15.31
C GLY A 39 28.46 24.49 16.61
N GLU A 40 29.22 24.17 17.65
CA GLU A 40 28.69 23.84 18.98
C GLU A 40 27.94 24.99 19.64
N VAL A 41 28.36 26.24 19.39
CA VAL A 41 27.71 27.44 19.94
C VAL A 41 26.29 27.60 19.39
N ASP A 42 26.11 27.42 18.08
CA ASP A 42 24.80 27.51 17.42
C ASP A 42 23.87 26.41 17.92
N ARG A 43 24.43 25.21 18.17
CA ARG A 43 23.69 24.09 18.75
C ARG A 43 23.22 24.39 20.17
N GLU A 44 24.07 24.95 21.02
CA GLU A 44 23.71 25.33 22.39
C GLU A 44 22.65 26.43 22.40
N GLU A 45 22.79 27.44 21.53
CA GLU A 45 21.78 28.49 21.39
C GLU A 45 20.43 27.93 20.91
N PHE A 46 20.44 27.03 19.91
CA PHE A 46 19.24 26.34 19.47
C PHE A 46 18.57 25.58 20.61
N LEU A 47 19.33 24.82 21.41
CA LEU A 47 18.76 24.05 22.53
C LEU A 47 18.14 24.96 23.59
N ARG A 48 18.78 26.10 23.89
CA ARG A 48 18.23 27.11 24.80
C ARG A 48 16.93 27.69 24.26
N LYS A 49 16.92 28.18 23.02
CA LYS A 49 15.71 28.73 22.37
C LYS A 49 14.60 27.71 22.24
N ARG A 50 14.93 26.45 21.94
CA ARG A 50 13.99 25.34 21.90
C ARG A 50 13.35 25.12 23.27
N LYS A 51 14.14 25.13 24.35
CA LYS A 51 13.63 24.98 25.71
C LYS A 51 12.70 26.14 26.09
N ASP A 52 13.05 27.37 25.74
CA ASP A 52 12.29 28.55 26.12
C ASP A 52 10.98 28.68 25.31
N TYR A 53 11.00 28.36 24.02
CA TYR A 53 9.91 28.71 23.10
C TYR A 53 9.25 27.54 22.38
N LEU A 54 9.92 26.41 22.14
CA LEU A 54 9.41 25.31 21.32
C LEU A 54 9.04 24.05 22.13
N GLY A 55 9.36 24.05 23.42
CA GLY A 55 9.00 23.01 24.38
C GLY A 55 7.62 23.23 25.00
N ASP A 56 7.21 22.23 25.77
CA ASP A 56 6.06 22.31 26.66
C ASP A 56 6.50 22.87 28.03
N GLY A 57 5.59 23.50 28.77
CA GLY A 57 5.84 24.04 30.10
C GLY A 57 6.48 25.44 30.15
N SER A 58 6.52 26.16 29.03
CA SER A 58 6.84 27.60 29.00
C SER A 58 5.59 28.44 28.77
N TYR A 59 5.68 29.76 28.89
CA TYR A 59 4.59 30.70 28.55
C TYR A 59 4.57 31.06 27.05
N SER A 60 5.04 30.15 26.18
CA SER A 60 5.08 30.39 24.74
C SER A 60 3.78 29.93 24.05
N PRO A 61 3.46 30.50 22.87
CA PRO A 61 2.37 29.98 22.04
C PRO A 61 2.52 28.49 21.68
N MET A 62 3.75 27.98 21.57
CA MET A 62 3.99 26.56 21.32
C MET A 62 3.52 25.71 22.51
N SER A 63 3.82 26.12 23.73
CA SER A 63 3.42 25.41 24.96
C SER A 63 1.90 25.28 25.04
N GLU A 64 1.17 26.36 24.71
CA GLU A 64 -0.29 26.33 24.62
C GLU A 64 -0.80 25.37 23.53
N MET A 65 -0.20 25.38 22.35
CA MET A 65 -0.56 24.43 21.28
C MET A 65 -0.29 22.97 21.69
N LEU A 66 0.81 22.71 22.41
CA LEU A 66 1.13 21.37 22.92
C LEU A 66 0.16 20.93 24.02
N SER A 67 -0.19 21.84 24.93
CA SER A 67 -1.21 21.61 25.97
C SER A 67 -2.58 21.30 25.37
N LEU A 68 -2.99 22.03 24.32
CA LEU A 68 -4.23 21.76 23.59
C LEU A 68 -4.20 20.41 22.86
N LEU A 69 -3.05 20.00 22.30
CA LEU A 69 -2.89 18.66 21.71
C LEU A 69 -2.97 17.56 22.77
N ALA A 70 -2.35 17.76 23.94
CA ALA A 70 -2.42 16.84 25.07
C ALA A 70 -3.87 16.71 25.58
N TYR A 71 -4.58 17.83 25.69
CA TYR A 71 -6.01 17.85 26.02
C TYR A 71 -6.84 17.13 24.95
N GLY A 72 -6.59 17.37 23.67
CA GLY A 72 -7.29 16.69 22.59
C GLY A 72 -7.08 15.17 22.60
N LYS A 73 -5.86 14.72 22.93
CA LYS A 73 -5.55 13.31 23.16
C LYS A 73 -6.31 12.74 24.36
N PHE A 74 -6.35 13.46 25.48
CA PHE A 74 -7.12 13.06 26.66
C PHE A 74 -8.61 12.91 26.33
N VAL A 75 -9.19 13.88 25.62
CA VAL A 75 -10.57 13.79 25.15
C VAL A 75 -10.73 12.57 24.25
N ALA A 76 -9.88 12.36 23.24
CA ALA A 76 -9.98 11.23 22.33
C ALA A 76 -9.90 9.86 23.02
N LEU A 77 -9.10 9.72 24.07
CA LEU A 77 -8.99 8.49 24.86
C LEU A 77 -10.23 8.26 25.75
N ASN A 78 -10.85 9.33 26.25
CA ASN A 78 -11.98 9.25 27.18
C ASN A 78 -13.35 9.28 26.50
N THR A 79 -13.47 9.91 25.33
CA THR A 79 -14.58 9.64 24.42
C THR A 79 -14.34 8.26 23.84
N GLY A 80 -14.77 7.24 24.57
CA GLY A 80 -14.74 5.85 24.11
C GLY A 80 -15.23 5.79 22.68
N ASN A 81 -14.51 5.05 21.83
CA ASN A 81 -14.76 4.93 20.39
C ASN A 81 -16.27 4.76 20.18
N SER A 82 -16.98 5.85 19.88
CA SER A 82 -18.44 5.90 19.84
C SER A 82 -18.85 4.85 18.84
N GLY A 83 -19.36 3.70 19.32
CA GLY A 83 -19.39 2.40 18.62
C GLY A 83 -19.39 2.54 17.11
N ASN A 84 -18.21 2.78 16.53
CA ASN A 84 -18.13 3.13 15.11
C ASN A 84 -18.29 1.89 14.26
N ALA A 85 -18.29 0.73 14.91
CA ALA A 85 -18.49 -0.58 14.38
C ALA A 85 -19.46 -1.30 15.30
N PHE A 86 -20.64 -1.67 14.81
CA PHE A 86 -21.54 -2.56 15.56
C PHE A 86 -22.33 -3.45 14.60
N TRP A 87 -22.79 -4.58 15.13
CA TRP A 87 -23.60 -5.55 14.39
C TRP A 87 -25.07 -5.34 14.67
N SER A 88 -25.92 -5.53 13.65
CA SER A 88 -27.34 -5.77 13.87
C SER A 88 -27.53 -7.02 14.74
N ARG A 89 -28.67 -7.10 15.46
CA ARG A 89 -28.96 -8.25 16.35
C ARG A 89 -28.94 -9.59 15.61
N ASP A 90 -29.34 -9.60 14.35
CA ASP A 90 -29.37 -10.76 13.48
C ASP A 90 -28.04 -11.02 12.74
N LYS A 91 -27.02 -10.19 12.96
CA LYS A 91 -25.68 -10.26 12.33
C LYS A 91 -25.70 -10.16 10.80
N LYS A 92 -26.77 -9.65 10.19
CA LYS A 92 -26.86 -9.47 8.72
C LYS A 92 -26.31 -8.13 8.24
N ILE A 93 -26.25 -7.14 9.12
CA ILE A 93 -25.79 -5.79 8.80
C ILE A 93 -24.67 -5.42 9.78
N PHE A 94 -23.57 -4.96 9.23
CA PHE A 94 -22.48 -4.37 9.99
C PHE A 94 -22.51 -2.86 9.78
N TYR A 95 -22.65 -2.08 10.85
CA TYR A 95 -22.65 -0.62 10.78
C TYR A 95 -21.24 -0.12 11.00
N LEU A 96 -20.68 0.59 10.02
CA LEU A 96 -19.38 1.24 10.10
C LEU A 96 -19.53 2.76 9.89
N GLY A 97 -19.19 3.57 10.89
CA GLY A 97 -19.30 5.03 10.82
C GLY A 97 -20.73 5.52 10.56
N GLY A 98 -21.75 4.76 10.98
CA GLY A 98 -23.16 5.03 10.71
C GLY A 98 -23.66 4.49 9.37
N GLY A 99 -22.77 4.02 8.47
CA GLY A 99 -23.13 3.40 7.20
C GLY A 99 -23.43 1.91 7.34
N PRO A 100 -24.54 1.39 6.80
CA PRO A 100 -24.85 -0.04 6.82
C PRO A 100 -24.06 -0.79 5.74
N ILE A 101 -23.39 -1.88 6.14
CA ILE A 101 -22.77 -2.86 5.26
C ILE A 101 -23.59 -4.14 5.36
N ILE A 102 -24.35 -4.43 4.30
CA ILE A 102 -25.18 -5.65 4.22
C ILE A 102 -24.27 -6.81 3.85
N ILE A 103 -24.14 -7.81 4.73
CA ILE A 103 -23.15 -8.89 4.57
C ILE A 103 -23.42 -9.72 3.31
N SER A 104 -24.68 -9.99 2.97
CA SER A 104 -25.00 -10.73 1.75
C SER A 104 -24.56 -9.99 0.49
N GLN A 105 -24.73 -8.67 0.43
CA GLN A 105 -24.27 -7.84 -0.68
C GLN A 105 -22.75 -7.75 -0.72
N PHE A 106 -22.10 -7.62 0.44
CA PHE A 106 -20.64 -7.64 0.54
C PHE A 106 -20.05 -8.97 0.03
N GLN A 107 -20.64 -10.09 0.43
CA GLN A 107 -20.25 -11.41 -0.08
C GLN A 107 -20.50 -11.54 -1.58
N GLN A 108 -21.62 -11.01 -2.07
CA GLN A 108 -21.93 -11.02 -3.49
C GLN A 108 -20.91 -10.20 -4.28
N MET A 109 -20.65 -8.97 -3.86
CA MET A 109 -19.61 -8.11 -4.43
C MET A 109 -18.26 -8.83 -4.48
N ALA A 110 -17.84 -9.49 -3.39
CA ALA A 110 -16.58 -10.24 -3.39
C ALA A 110 -16.57 -11.39 -4.40
N ARG A 111 -17.69 -12.12 -4.55
CA ARG A 111 -17.82 -13.17 -5.56
C ARG A 111 -17.85 -12.61 -6.99
N ASP A 112 -18.53 -11.50 -7.20
CA ASP A 112 -18.65 -10.84 -8.50
C ASP A 112 -17.30 -10.32 -8.97
N ILE A 113 -16.51 -9.69 -8.08
CA ILE A 113 -15.15 -9.23 -8.38
C ILE A 113 -14.25 -10.41 -8.77
N VAL A 114 -14.36 -11.55 -8.09
CA VAL A 114 -13.59 -12.75 -8.43
C VAL A 114 -14.01 -13.28 -9.80
N ALA A 115 -15.32 -13.38 -10.06
CA ALA A 115 -15.84 -13.85 -11.34
C ALA A 115 -15.43 -12.93 -12.49
N GLU A 116 -15.52 -11.62 -12.31
CA GLU A 116 -15.10 -10.62 -13.29
C GLU A 116 -13.59 -10.69 -13.54
N ALA A 117 -12.78 -10.82 -12.48
CA ALA A 117 -11.33 -10.96 -12.60
C ALA A 117 -10.94 -12.27 -13.31
N GLU A 118 -11.63 -13.38 -13.02
CA GLU A 118 -11.45 -14.64 -13.73
C GLU A 118 -11.82 -14.50 -15.21
N ASP A 119 -12.94 -13.85 -15.52
CA ASP A 119 -13.35 -13.60 -16.90
C ASP A 119 -12.35 -12.72 -17.65
N MET A 120 -11.86 -11.64 -17.03
CA MET A 120 -10.80 -10.80 -17.60
C MET A 120 -9.50 -11.60 -17.82
N LEU A 121 -9.09 -12.43 -16.86
CA LEU A 121 -7.92 -13.29 -17.01
C LEU A 121 -8.07 -14.21 -18.23
N TRP A 122 -9.22 -14.87 -18.37
CA TRP A 122 -9.44 -15.80 -19.47
C TRP A 122 -9.60 -15.11 -20.81
N GLN A 123 -10.41 -14.06 -20.90
CA GLN A 123 -10.77 -13.41 -22.16
C GLN A 123 -9.67 -12.45 -22.64
N GLU A 124 -9.13 -11.62 -21.75
CA GLU A 124 -8.23 -10.53 -22.12
C GLU A 124 -6.75 -10.93 -22.02
N LEU A 125 -6.37 -11.69 -20.98
CA LEU A 125 -4.97 -12.07 -20.77
C LEU A 125 -4.59 -13.40 -21.41
N LEU A 126 -5.52 -14.37 -21.48
CA LEU A 126 -5.26 -15.69 -22.05
C LEU A 126 -5.93 -15.88 -23.43
N TRP A 127 -6.79 -14.95 -23.86
CA TRP A 127 -7.53 -15.01 -25.13
C TRP A 127 -8.33 -16.31 -25.33
N VAL A 128 -8.84 -16.88 -24.24
CA VAL A 128 -9.69 -18.07 -24.20
C VAL A 128 -11.12 -17.67 -23.85
N ALA A 129 -11.91 -17.36 -24.89
CA ALA A 129 -13.34 -17.04 -24.72
C ALA A 129 -14.20 -18.29 -24.43
N ASP A 130 -13.78 -19.46 -24.91
CA ASP A 130 -14.51 -20.71 -24.72
C ASP A 130 -14.33 -21.25 -23.30
N GLY A 131 -15.42 -21.22 -22.52
CA GLY A 131 -15.45 -21.73 -21.15
C GLY A 131 -15.04 -23.20 -21.03
N ALA A 132 -15.28 -24.02 -22.05
CA ALA A 132 -14.92 -25.45 -22.03
C ALA A 132 -13.40 -25.69 -22.07
N LYS A 133 -12.62 -24.70 -22.50
CA LYS A 133 -11.16 -24.75 -22.56
C LYS A 133 -10.50 -24.21 -21.29
N ARG A 134 -11.28 -23.61 -20.37
CA ARG A 134 -10.79 -23.11 -19.09
C ARG A 134 -10.52 -24.29 -18.17
N PHE A 135 -9.38 -24.25 -17.48
CA PHE A 135 -9.02 -25.28 -16.50
C PHE A 135 -9.16 -24.74 -15.07
N ILE A 136 -9.45 -25.64 -14.13
CA ILE A 136 -9.62 -25.29 -12.72
C ILE A 136 -8.34 -25.65 -11.97
N VAL A 137 -7.77 -24.67 -11.28
CA VAL A 137 -6.65 -24.88 -10.36
C VAL A 137 -7.16 -24.83 -8.94
N LYS A 138 -6.97 -25.91 -8.20
CA LYS A 138 -7.27 -25.97 -6.76
C LYS A 138 -6.18 -25.27 -5.97
N LEU A 139 -6.33 -23.95 -5.78
CA LEU A 139 -5.34 -23.10 -5.11
C LEU A 139 -5.03 -23.57 -3.67
N ASP A 140 -6.00 -24.21 -3.00
CA ASP A 140 -5.85 -24.80 -1.66
C ASP A 140 -4.81 -25.94 -1.61
N LYS A 141 -4.50 -26.54 -2.76
CA LYS A 141 -3.54 -27.64 -2.87
C LYS A 141 -2.15 -27.20 -3.33
N ILE A 142 -1.98 -25.93 -3.73
CA ILE A 142 -0.68 -25.42 -4.15
C ILE A 142 0.19 -25.17 -2.93
N VAL A 143 1.35 -25.81 -2.91
CA VAL A 143 2.37 -25.58 -1.90
C VAL A 143 3.48 -24.74 -2.49
N ASP A 144 3.68 -23.55 -1.92
CA ASP A 144 4.85 -22.71 -2.16
C ASP A 144 5.75 -22.65 -0.92
N ASN A 145 7.06 -22.66 -1.12
CA ASN A 145 8.02 -22.40 -0.07
C ASN A 145 8.86 -21.18 -0.46
N VAL A 146 8.47 -20.04 0.07
CA VAL A 146 9.10 -18.74 -0.18
C VAL A 146 10.54 -18.63 0.36
N THR A 147 10.98 -19.55 1.23
CA THR A 147 12.37 -19.55 1.73
C THR A 147 13.32 -20.26 0.78
N PHE A 148 12.82 -20.94 -0.25
CA PHE A 148 13.64 -21.69 -1.19
C PHE A 148 14.13 -20.79 -2.34
N THR A 149 15.22 -20.05 -2.10
CA THR A 149 15.78 -19.05 -3.03
C THR A 149 16.76 -19.62 -4.06
N ARG A 150 16.64 -20.90 -4.44
CA ARG A 150 17.50 -21.48 -5.47
C ARG A 150 17.16 -20.87 -6.82
N ARG A 151 18.14 -20.23 -7.47
CA ARG A 151 17.96 -19.61 -8.79
C ARG A 151 17.35 -20.60 -9.78
N GLY A 152 16.22 -20.21 -10.36
CA GLY A 152 15.48 -21.01 -11.31
C GLY A 152 14.54 -22.05 -10.69
N MET A 153 14.28 -22.04 -9.38
CA MET A 153 13.21 -22.85 -8.76
C MET A 153 12.01 -21.96 -8.43
N SER A 154 10.81 -22.45 -8.70
CA SER A 154 9.52 -21.82 -8.33
C SER A 154 8.50 -22.90 -7.99
N PHE A 155 7.40 -22.54 -7.34
CA PHE A 155 6.31 -23.47 -7.04
C PHE A 155 5.74 -24.18 -8.28
N VAL A 156 5.83 -23.57 -9.46
CA VAL A 156 5.41 -24.17 -10.74
C VAL A 156 6.22 -25.43 -11.08
N LYS A 157 7.48 -25.52 -10.64
CA LYS A 157 8.38 -26.65 -10.95
C LYS A 157 8.22 -27.83 -10.00
N ARG A 158 7.34 -27.72 -9.00
CA ARG A 158 7.04 -28.84 -8.09
C ARG A 158 6.04 -29.76 -8.77
N GLU A 159 6.41 -31.03 -8.93
CA GLU A 159 5.52 -32.04 -9.52
C GLU A 159 4.22 -32.19 -8.72
N GLU A 160 4.29 -32.05 -7.40
CA GLU A 160 3.16 -32.08 -6.47
C GLU A 160 2.09 -31.03 -6.77
N ASN A 161 2.48 -29.88 -7.34
CA ASN A 161 1.55 -28.81 -7.69
C ASN A 161 0.84 -29.05 -9.03
N GLY A 162 1.32 -30.01 -9.85
CA GLY A 162 0.70 -30.34 -11.14
C GLY A 162 0.69 -29.20 -12.18
N LEU A 163 1.51 -28.14 -11.98
CA LEU A 163 1.56 -26.96 -12.85
C LEU A 163 2.60 -27.08 -13.97
N ASN A 164 3.26 -28.24 -14.08
CA ASN A 164 4.27 -28.50 -15.10
C ASN A 164 3.66 -28.35 -16.51
N GLY A 165 4.32 -27.56 -17.35
CA GLY A 165 3.86 -27.28 -18.72
C GLY A 165 2.88 -26.11 -18.85
N GLY A 166 2.38 -25.54 -17.75
CA GLY A 166 1.47 -24.39 -17.78
C GLY A 166 2.06 -23.17 -18.52
N LEU A 167 3.34 -22.87 -18.29
CA LEU A 167 4.03 -21.79 -19.02
C LEU A 167 4.10 -22.05 -20.52
N LYS A 168 4.41 -23.28 -20.94
CA LYS A 168 4.46 -23.65 -22.35
C LYS A 168 3.07 -23.50 -22.99
N TRP A 169 2.03 -23.95 -22.28
CA TRP A 169 0.65 -23.80 -22.71
C TRP A 169 0.26 -22.32 -22.88
N MET A 170 0.55 -21.45 -21.89
CA MET A 170 0.26 -20.02 -21.99
C MET A 170 0.98 -19.39 -23.19
N LEU A 171 2.27 -19.68 -23.38
CA LEU A 171 3.03 -19.16 -24.52
C LEU A 171 2.47 -19.62 -25.87
N GLN A 172 1.92 -20.84 -25.94
CA GLN A 172 1.23 -21.32 -27.13
C GLN A 172 -0.06 -20.51 -27.40
N GLN A 173 -0.83 -20.15 -26.36
CA GLN A 173 -2.02 -19.30 -26.52
C GLN A 173 -1.67 -17.92 -27.08
N VAL A 174 -0.58 -17.31 -26.60
CA VAL A 174 -0.07 -16.02 -27.14
C VAL A 174 0.22 -16.11 -28.64
N VAL A 175 0.80 -17.23 -29.10
CA VAL A 175 1.16 -17.42 -30.53
C VAL A 175 -0.08 -17.62 -31.40
N GLN A 176 -1.07 -18.34 -30.88
CA GLN A 176 -2.24 -18.79 -31.64
C GLN A 176 -3.27 -17.68 -31.84
N THR A 177 -3.32 -16.69 -30.95
CA THR A 177 -4.31 -15.61 -31.00
C THR A 177 -3.76 -14.39 -31.76
N ALA A 178 -4.64 -13.65 -32.44
CA ALA A 178 -4.22 -12.43 -33.14
C ALA A 178 -3.76 -11.35 -32.15
N GLU A 179 -4.41 -11.29 -31.00
CA GLU A 179 -4.19 -10.28 -29.97
C GLU A 179 -2.91 -10.58 -29.18
N GLY A 180 -2.65 -11.85 -28.87
CA GLY A 180 -1.37 -12.28 -28.31
C GLY A 180 -0.19 -12.08 -29.28
N ARG A 181 -0.41 -12.22 -30.60
CA ARG A 181 0.63 -11.92 -31.61
C ARG A 181 0.97 -10.44 -31.68
N LYS A 182 0.05 -9.53 -31.37
CA LYS A 182 0.35 -8.08 -31.29
C LYS A 182 1.32 -7.74 -30.15
N LEU A 183 1.37 -8.55 -29.09
CA LEU A 183 2.39 -8.42 -28.05
C LEU A 183 3.82 -8.77 -28.53
N ARG A 184 3.96 -9.32 -29.76
CA ARG A 184 5.23 -9.83 -30.27
C ARG A 184 5.99 -8.91 -31.24
N SER A 185 5.50 -7.71 -31.59
CA SER A 185 6.28 -6.76 -32.40
C SER A 185 6.74 -5.59 -31.50
N SER A 186 8.03 -5.31 -31.34
CA SER A 186 8.99 -4.96 -32.41
C SER A 186 10.17 -5.92 -32.61
N ASP A 187 10.64 -5.96 -33.86
CA ASP A 187 11.79 -6.68 -34.43
C ASP A 187 13.18 -6.45 -33.76
N GLU A 188 13.35 -6.65 -32.44
CA GLU A 188 14.67 -6.49 -31.80
C GLU A 188 15.19 -7.68 -30.99
N ILE A 189 14.45 -8.79 -30.88
CA ILE A 189 14.89 -9.91 -30.00
C ILE A 189 15.37 -11.15 -30.78
N ILE A 190 15.14 -11.24 -32.10
CA ILE A 190 15.57 -12.41 -32.90
C ILE A 190 17.04 -12.33 -33.37
N SER A 191 17.80 -11.28 -33.03
CA SER A 191 19.26 -11.24 -33.29
C SER A 191 20.14 -11.81 -32.16
N HIS A 192 19.58 -12.06 -30.97
CA HIS A 192 20.38 -12.46 -29.79
C HIS A 192 20.29 -13.94 -29.39
N LEU A 193 19.52 -14.76 -30.11
CA LEU A 193 19.46 -16.20 -29.86
C LEU A 193 20.24 -17.05 -30.88
N ASP A 194 20.57 -16.53 -32.07
CA ASP A 194 21.36 -17.26 -33.08
C ASP A 194 22.89 -17.06 -32.95
N SER A 195 23.37 -16.07 -32.19
CA SER A 195 24.81 -15.83 -32.00
C SER A 195 25.47 -16.66 -30.88
N ARG A 196 24.71 -17.50 -30.16
CA ARG A 196 25.25 -18.34 -29.06
C ARG A 196 25.33 -19.84 -29.35
N ALA A 197 24.88 -20.28 -30.53
CA ALA A 197 25.03 -21.67 -30.98
C ALA A 197 26.23 -21.88 -31.93
N GLY A 198 26.92 -20.82 -32.31
CA GLY A 198 27.98 -20.84 -33.33
C GLY A 198 29.43 -20.93 -32.83
N ASP A 199 29.71 -20.81 -31.53
CA ASP A 199 31.09 -20.83 -31.03
C ASP A 199 31.22 -21.63 -29.72
N ARG A 200 31.51 -22.92 -29.89
CA ARG A 200 32.42 -23.70 -29.04
C ARG A 200 32.75 -25.04 -29.70
N LYS A 201 33.65 -24.99 -30.68
CA LYS A 201 34.58 -26.07 -31.00
C LYS A 201 36.00 -25.54 -30.90
N LEU A 202 36.62 -25.85 -29.77
CA LEU A 202 38.02 -26.14 -29.45
C LEU A 202 38.26 -25.77 -27.98
#